data_AF-A0A3D6AII6-F1
#
_entry.id   AF-A0A3D6AII6-F1
#
_cell.length_a   1.000
_cell.length_b   1.000
_cell.length_c   1.000
_cell.angle_alpha   90.00
_cell.angle_beta   90.00
_cell.angle_gamma   90.00
#
_symmetry.space_group_name_H-M   'P 1'
#
loop_
_entity.id
_entity.type
_entity.pdbx_description
1 polymer ?
#
loop_
_entity_poly.entity_id
_entity_poly.type
_entity_poly.pdbx_seq_one_letter_code
_entity_poly.pdbx_strand_id
1 'polypeptide(L)'
;MKNRLRDNERRHIHYVDHHIQKWLLVALVVMECALIALAMWALHGALSDLVEENMYRIHFSAQPDQLLRFLAEGVKILIGIGVVNLLALILADRIWAAYIGSILRKLDALIEDAQQLDFSERAMTRTHDVLDQALAWRAVEAGRMRKLRTCIGALPAALPQLPDERTQARNMLLKMHEAVASRAR
;
A
#
# COMPACT_ATOMS: atom_id res chain seq x y z
N MET A 1 -14.39 36.55 -18.71
CA MET A 1 -15.28 35.70 -17.88
C MET A 1 -14.92 34.21 -18.02
N LYS A 2 -13.67 33.82 -17.73
CA LYS A 2 -13.20 32.42 -17.83
C LYS A 2 -12.01 32.10 -16.91
N ASN A 3 -11.94 32.75 -15.75
CA ASN A 3 -10.92 32.56 -14.70
C ASN A 3 -11.54 32.00 -13.41
N ARG A 4 -12.20 30.83 -13.44
CA ARG A 4 -12.86 30.28 -12.24
C ARG A 4 -12.76 28.76 -12.04
N LEU A 5 -11.78 28.07 -12.63
CA LEU A 5 -11.71 26.59 -12.52
C LEU A 5 -10.29 26.02 -12.33
N ARG A 6 -9.35 26.73 -11.68
CA ARG A 6 -7.99 26.17 -11.47
C ARG A 6 -7.44 26.27 -10.05
N ASP A 7 -8.28 26.50 -9.03
CA ASP A 7 -7.83 26.63 -7.63
C ASP A 7 -8.17 25.43 -6.73
N ASN A 8 -8.45 24.22 -7.26
CA ASN A 8 -8.86 23.12 -6.37
C ASN A 8 -8.30 21.73 -6.68
N GLU A 9 -7.08 21.65 -7.22
CA GLU A 9 -6.35 20.38 -7.28
C GLU A 9 -5.14 20.42 -6.34
N ARG A 10 -5.42 20.61 -5.04
CA ARG A 10 -4.56 20.02 -4.01
C ARG A 10 -4.66 18.51 -4.18
N ARG A 11 -3.76 17.95 -5.00
CA ARG A 11 -3.51 16.50 -5.12
C ARG A 11 -3.19 15.95 -3.74
N HIS A 12 -4.21 15.55 -3.01
CA HIS A 12 -4.09 14.60 -1.92
C HIS A 12 -3.78 13.26 -2.55
N ILE A 13 -2.48 13.01 -2.74
CA ILE A 13 -1.93 11.74 -3.16
C ILE A 13 -2.21 10.75 -2.02
N HIS A 14 -3.37 10.09 -2.09
CA HIS A 14 -3.81 9.08 -1.13
C HIS A 14 -3.12 7.75 -1.50
N TYR A 15 -1.85 7.62 -1.08
CA TYR A 15 -0.93 6.56 -1.52
C TYR A 15 -0.95 5.33 -0.63
N VAL A 16 -2.09 4.98 -0.04
CA VAL A 16 -2.30 3.69 0.62
C VAL A 16 -3.77 3.36 0.45
N ASP A 17 -4.07 2.24 -0.19
CA ASP A 17 -5.43 1.76 -0.36
C ASP A 17 -6.06 1.56 1.02
N HIS A 18 -6.91 2.51 1.41
CA HIS A 18 -7.47 2.61 2.75
C HIS A 18 -8.32 1.38 3.09
N HIS A 19 -8.80 0.67 2.06
CA HIS A 19 -9.49 -0.59 2.21
C HIS A 19 -8.54 -1.70 2.70
N ILE A 20 -7.38 -1.86 2.07
CA ILE A 20 -6.38 -2.87 2.45
C ILE A 20 -5.86 -2.60 3.87
N GLN A 21 -5.59 -1.32 4.19
CA GLN A 21 -5.15 -0.93 5.53
C GLN A 21 -6.22 -1.25 6.60
N LYS A 22 -7.51 -1.01 6.30
CA LYS A 22 -8.61 -1.34 7.22
C LYS A 22 -8.70 -2.84 7.49
N TRP A 23 -8.63 -3.68 6.45
CA TRP A 23 -8.70 -5.13 6.63
C TRP A 23 -7.49 -5.69 7.39
N LEU A 24 -6.30 -5.15 7.16
CA LEU A 24 -5.10 -5.53 7.93
C LEU A 24 -5.28 -5.16 9.42
N LEU A 25 -5.77 -3.95 9.70
CA LEU A 25 -5.99 -3.48 11.06
C LEU A 25 -7.09 -4.29 11.77
N VAL A 26 -8.17 -4.62 11.06
CA VAL A 26 -9.22 -5.50 11.58
C VAL A 26 -8.67 -6.90 11.88
N ALA A 27 -7.90 -7.50 10.97
CA ALA A 27 -7.30 -8.81 11.20
C ALA A 27 -6.35 -8.81 12.40
N LEU A 28 -5.55 -7.74 12.56
CA LEU A 28 -4.66 -7.55 13.70
C LEU A 28 -5.45 -7.48 15.02
N VAL A 29 -6.50 -6.66 15.06
CA VAL A 29 -7.36 -6.51 16.25
C VAL A 29 -8.07 -7.82 16.59
N VAL A 30 -8.62 -8.52 15.61
CA VAL A 30 -9.29 -9.82 15.83
C VAL A 30 -8.31 -10.86 16.37
N MET A 31 -7.11 -10.92 15.81
CA MET A 31 -6.05 -11.82 16.28
C MET A 31 -5.62 -11.48 17.71
N GLU A 32 -5.45 -10.19 18.02
CA GLU A 32 -5.10 -9.74 19.37
C GLU A 32 -6.22 -10.07 20.38
N CYS A 33 -7.48 -9.83 20.03
CA CYS A 33 -8.62 -10.25 20.86
C CYS A 33 -8.63 -11.77 21.09
N ALA A 34 -8.36 -12.57 20.06
CA ALA A 34 -8.29 -14.02 20.20
C ALA A 34 -7.14 -14.45 21.13
N LEU A 35 -5.97 -13.82 21.03
CA LEU A 35 -4.82 -14.08 21.91
C LEU A 35 -5.13 -13.69 23.37
N ILE A 36 -5.75 -12.54 23.59
CA ILE A 36 -6.16 -12.10 24.94
C ILE A 36 -7.20 -13.07 25.52
N ALA A 37 -8.19 -13.49 24.73
CA ALA A 37 -9.20 -14.45 25.17
C ALA A 37 -8.57 -15.81 25.55
N LEU A 38 -7.63 -16.31 24.72
CA LEU A 38 -6.91 -17.55 25.00
C LEU A 38 -6.05 -17.43 26.27
N ALA A 39 -5.37 -16.30 26.44
CA ALA A 39 -4.57 -16.00 27.64
C ALA A 39 -5.43 -15.95 28.90
N MET A 40 -6.58 -15.27 28.85
CA MET A 40 -7.53 -15.22 29.96
C MET A 40 -8.07 -16.61 30.30
N TRP A 41 -8.39 -17.42 29.29
CA TRP A 41 -8.85 -18.78 29.48
C TRP A 41 -7.79 -19.67 30.15
N ALA A 42 -6.52 -19.60 29.68
CA ALA A 42 -5.42 -20.33 30.29
C ALA A 42 -5.16 -19.88 31.74
N LEU A 43 -5.18 -18.58 32.01
CA LEU A 43 -5.03 -18.03 33.35
C LEU A 43 -6.17 -18.48 34.28
N HIS A 44 -7.40 -18.54 33.77
CA HIS A 44 -8.55 -19.03 34.52
C HIS A 44 -8.42 -20.50 34.91
N GLY A 45 -7.91 -21.34 34.01
CA GLY A 45 -7.57 -22.73 34.30
C GLY A 45 -6.52 -22.83 35.41
N ALA A 46 -5.40 -22.13 35.26
CA ALA A 46 -4.32 -22.12 36.25
C ALA A 46 -4.78 -21.61 37.64
N LEU A 47 -5.65 -20.60 37.67
CA LEU A 47 -6.27 -20.12 38.91
C LEU A 47 -7.20 -21.15 39.53
N SER A 48 -8.00 -21.85 38.72
CA SER A 48 -8.92 -22.87 39.21
C SER A 48 -8.17 -24.02 39.88
N ASP A 49 -7.14 -24.54 39.21
CA ASP A 49 -6.28 -25.60 39.75
C ASP A 49 -5.63 -25.16 41.09
N LEU A 50 -5.18 -23.91 41.14
CA LEU A 50 -4.52 -23.36 42.33
C LEU A 50 -5.49 -23.10 43.49
N VAL A 51 -6.73 -22.68 43.20
CA VAL A 51 -7.79 -22.55 44.20
C VAL A 51 -8.13 -23.91 44.77
N GLU A 52 -8.25 -24.93 43.94
CA GLU A 52 -8.54 -26.30 44.36
C GLU A 52 -7.43 -26.86 45.27
N GLU A 53 -6.16 -26.67 44.88
CA GLU A 53 -5.00 -27.04 45.69
C GLU A 53 -4.97 -26.30 47.05
N ASN A 54 -5.31 -25.01 47.07
CA ASN A 54 -5.35 -24.22 48.30
C ASN A 54 -6.53 -24.58 49.21
N MET A 55 -7.69 -24.89 48.65
CA MET A 55 -8.88 -25.28 49.42
C MET A 55 -8.62 -26.55 50.22
N TYR A 56 -7.90 -27.52 49.63
CA TYR A 56 -7.45 -28.74 50.31
C TYR A 56 -6.35 -28.48 51.36
N ARG A 57 -5.50 -27.46 51.15
CA ARG A 57 -4.30 -27.22 51.96
C ARG A 57 -4.49 -26.31 53.17
N ILE A 58 -5.49 -25.41 53.16
CA ILE A 58 -5.86 -24.59 54.33
C ILE A 58 -6.25 -25.48 55.54
N HIS A 59 -6.62 -26.74 55.31
CA HIS A 59 -6.82 -27.71 56.38
C HIS A 59 -5.53 -28.28 57.00
N PHE A 60 -4.33 -28.06 56.42
CA PHE A 60 -3.14 -28.86 56.79
C PHE A 60 -1.80 -28.15 57.06
N SER A 61 -1.51 -26.89 56.67
CA SER A 61 -0.38 -26.10 57.25
C SER A 61 -0.09 -24.78 56.53
N ALA A 62 0.32 -23.77 57.31
CA ALA A 62 0.81 -22.48 56.84
C ALA A 62 2.25 -22.59 56.31
N GLN A 63 2.46 -22.31 55.02
CA GLN A 63 3.80 -22.19 54.42
C GLN A 63 3.90 -20.91 53.57
N PRO A 64 4.97 -20.11 53.72
CA PRO A 64 5.07 -18.76 53.15
C PRO A 64 5.45 -18.66 51.64
N ASP A 65 5.74 -19.76 50.93
CA ASP A 65 6.28 -19.72 49.55
C ASP A 65 5.25 -19.69 48.41
N GLN A 66 3.95 -19.62 48.71
CA GLN A 66 2.91 -19.75 47.67
C GLN A 66 2.86 -18.56 46.69
N LEU A 67 3.09 -17.33 47.16
CA LEU A 67 3.07 -16.13 46.30
C LEU A 67 4.19 -16.16 45.26
N LEU A 68 5.38 -16.63 45.64
CA LEU A 68 6.51 -16.76 44.72
C LEU A 68 6.24 -17.80 43.62
N ARG A 69 5.62 -18.93 43.98
CA ARG A 69 5.22 -19.95 43.01
C ARG A 69 4.16 -19.44 42.03
N PHE A 70 3.19 -18.65 42.53
CA PHE A 70 2.18 -17.98 41.70
C PHE A 70 2.81 -16.98 40.73
N LEU A 71 3.73 -16.13 41.23
CA LEU A 71 4.43 -15.15 40.40
C LEU A 71 5.26 -15.85 39.32
N ALA A 72 5.97 -16.93 39.67
CA ALA A 72 6.76 -17.70 38.73
C ALA A 72 5.91 -18.34 37.62
N GLU A 73 4.74 -18.90 37.96
CA GLU A 73 3.85 -19.51 36.97
C GLU A 73 3.18 -18.44 36.08
N GLY A 74 2.77 -17.31 36.68
CA GLY A 74 2.25 -16.17 35.93
C GLY A 74 3.27 -15.60 34.93
N VAL A 75 4.55 -15.48 35.34
CA VAL A 75 5.63 -15.03 34.46
C VAL A 75 5.86 -16.01 33.30
N LYS A 76 5.81 -17.32 33.53
CA LYS A 76 5.93 -18.32 32.45
C LYS A 76 4.81 -18.17 31.42
N ILE A 77 3.56 -18.04 31.89
CA ILE A 77 2.40 -17.84 31.02
C ILE A 77 2.56 -16.55 30.21
N LEU A 78 2.98 -15.46 30.87
CA LEU A 78 3.20 -14.16 30.23
C LEU A 78 4.28 -14.23 29.14
N ILE A 79 5.41 -14.89 29.42
CA ILE A 79 6.47 -15.11 28.43
C ILE A 79 5.96 -15.95 27.26
N GLY A 80 5.21 -17.02 27.52
CA GLY A 80 4.60 -17.86 26.49
C GLY A 80 3.70 -17.06 25.55
N ILE A 81 2.81 -16.24 26.10
CA ILE A 81 1.94 -15.34 25.33
C ILE A 81 2.76 -14.33 24.52
N GLY A 82 3.80 -13.74 25.14
CA GLY A 82 4.68 -12.80 24.47
C GLY A 82 5.37 -13.39 23.24
N VAL A 83 5.86 -14.63 23.34
CA VAL A 83 6.48 -15.35 22.21
C VAL A 83 5.47 -15.61 21.10
N VAL A 84 4.26 -16.07 21.43
CA VAL A 84 3.21 -16.33 20.43
C VAL A 84 2.81 -15.02 19.73
N ASN A 85 2.69 -13.92 20.47
CA ASN A 85 2.34 -12.62 19.89
C ASN A 85 3.44 -12.10 18.96
N LEU A 86 4.71 -12.25 19.35
CA LEU A 86 5.84 -11.89 18.49
C LEU A 86 5.86 -12.71 17.19
N LEU A 87 5.59 -14.01 17.26
CA LEU A 87 5.50 -14.88 16.08
C LEU A 87 4.35 -14.46 15.15
N ALA A 88 3.20 -14.11 15.71
CA ALA A 88 2.06 -13.61 14.96
C ALA A 88 2.38 -12.30 14.23
N LEU A 89 3.08 -11.38 14.90
CA LEU A 89 3.52 -10.11 14.30
C LEU A 89 4.50 -10.34 13.15
N ILE A 90 5.49 -11.24 13.32
CA ILE A 90 6.44 -11.61 12.28
C ILE A 90 5.71 -12.22 11.07
N LEU A 91 4.73 -13.08 11.31
CA LEU A 91 3.97 -13.71 10.23
C LEU A 91 3.15 -12.67 9.45
N ALA A 92 2.49 -11.74 10.16
CA ALA A 92 1.75 -10.65 9.55
C ALA A 92 2.66 -9.78 8.66
N ASP A 93 3.85 -9.43 9.14
CA ASP A 93 4.86 -8.67 8.37
C ASP A 93 5.29 -9.42 7.11
N ARG A 94 5.56 -10.74 7.20
CA ARG A 94 5.94 -11.53 6.02
C ARG A 94 4.83 -11.61 4.98
N ILE A 95 3.59 -11.82 5.41
CA ILE A 95 2.43 -11.87 4.49
C ILE A 95 2.26 -10.51 3.80
N TRP A 96 2.38 -9.42 4.55
CA TRP A 96 2.29 -8.06 4.03
C TRP A 96 3.41 -7.77 3.01
N ALA A 97 4.65 -8.10 3.32
CA ALA A 97 5.79 -7.92 2.42
C ALA A 97 5.61 -8.72 1.11
N ALA A 98 5.12 -9.98 1.20
CA ALA A 98 4.84 -10.80 0.03
C ALA A 98 3.72 -10.20 -0.84
N TYR A 99 2.68 -9.68 -0.21
CA TYR A 99 1.55 -9.04 -0.89
C TYR A 99 1.98 -7.75 -1.61
N ILE A 100 2.69 -6.85 -0.93
CA ILE A 100 3.22 -5.62 -1.54
C ILE A 100 4.18 -5.95 -2.67
N GLY A 101 5.07 -6.93 -2.47
CA GLY A 101 5.97 -7.38 -3.53
C GLY A 101 5.22 -7.93 -4.75
N SER A 102 4.03 -8.51 -4.59
CA SER A 102 3.19 -8.90 -5.73
C SER A 102 2.64 -7.71 -6.50
N ILE A 103 2.20 -6.65 -5.80
CA ILE A 103 1.68 -5.43 -6.43
C ILE A 103 2.79 -4.67 -7.16
N LEU A 104 3.94 -4.47 -6.50
CA LEU A 104 5.08 -3.75 -7.09
C LEU A 104 5.56 -4.42 -8.37
N ARG A 105 5.67 -5.75 -8.40
CA ARG A 105 6.03 -6.49 -9.62
C ARG A 105 5.08 -6.24 -10.80
N LYS A 106 3.77 -6.11 -10.54
CA LYS A 106 2.79 -5.77 -11.58
C LYS A 106 2.94 -4.33 -12.06
N LEU A 107 3.27 -3.41 -11.15
CA LEU A 107 3.53 -2.01 -11.46
C LEU A 107 4.81 -1.87 -12.31
N ASP A 108 5.88 -2.56 -11.94
CA ASP A 108 7.16 -2.54 -12.66
C ASP A 108 6.97 -3.04 -14.10
N ALA A 109 6.21 -4.12 -14.29
CA ALA A 109 5.87 -4.61 -15.63
C ALA A 109 5.12 -3.55 -16.48
N LEU A 110 4.20 -2.80 -15.87
CA LEU A 110 3.49 -1.71 -16.57
C LEU A 110 4.43 -0.54 -16.92
N ILE A 111 5.39 -0.22 -16.04
CA ILE A 111 6.39 0.81 -16.28
C ILE A 111 7.33 0.39 -17.39
N GLU A 112 7.77 -0.86 -17.40
CA GLU A 112 8.65 -1.42 -18.44
C GLU A 112 7.96 -1.40 -19.81
N ASP A 113 6.69 -1.83 -19.90
CA ASP A 113 5.89 -1.71 -21.12
C ASP A 113 5.78 -0.24 -21.60
N ALA A 114 5.60 0.71 -20.67
CA ALA A 114 5.50 2.13 -20.99
C ALA A 114 6.84 2.70 -21.49
N GLN A 115 7.98 2.25 -20.95
CA GLN A 115 9.31 2.63 -21.43
C GLN A 115 9.56 2.16 -22.86
N GLN A 116 8.99 1.01 -23.24
CA GLN A 116 9.09 0.49 -24.60
C GLN A 116 8.14 1.19 -25.60
N LEU A 117 7.34 2.18 -25.14
CA LEU A 117 6.26 2.82 -25.90
C LEU A 117 5.26 1.81 -26.50
N ASP A 118 5.20 0.61 -25.96
CA ASP A 118 4.26 -0.41 -26.42
C ASP A 118 2.91 -0.16 -25.73
N PHE A 119 2.07 0.64 -26.39
CA PHE A 119 0.71 0.94 -25.94
C PHE A 119 -0.33 -0.07 -26.45
N SER A 120 0.09 -1.29 -26.81
CA SER A 120 -0.86 -2.34 -27.18
C SER A 120 -1.86 -2.62 -26.03
N GLU A 121 -3.15 -2.80 -26.39
CA GLU A 121 -4.21 -3.10 -25.44
C GLU A 121 -4.08 -4.56 -24.97
N ARG A 122 -3.23 -4.82 -23.98
CA ARG A 122 -3.28 -6.08 -23.24
C ARG A 122 -4.40 -5.99 -22.20
N ALA A 123 -5.42 -6.81 -22.37
CA ALA A 123 -6.48 -6.99 -21.38
C ALA A 123 -5.88 -7.61 -20.11
N MET A 124 -5.51 -6.78 -19.13
CA MET A 124 -5.21 -7.25 -17.79
C MET A 124 -6.52 -7.46 -17.02
N THR A 125 -6.72 -8.67 -16.52
CA THR A 125 -7.82 -9.02 -15.63
C THR A 125 -7.65 -8.25 -14.32
N ARG A 126 -8.51 -7.24 -14.11
CA ARG A 126 -8.43 -6.20 -13.06
C ARG A 126 -8.43 -6.75 -11.64
N THR A 127 -7.75 -6.08 -10.72
CA THR A 127 -7.90 -6.32 -9.28
C THR A 127 -7.56 -5.13 -8.35
N HIS A 128 -7.01 -4.00 -8.84
CA HIS A 128 -6.51 -2.95 -7.94
C HIS A 128 -6.69 -1.53 -8.49
N ASP A 129 -7.18 -0.60 -7.65
CA ASP A 129 -7.53 0.78 -8.03
C ASP A 129 -6.34 1.57 -8.59
N VAL A 130 -5.16 1.42 -8.00
CA VAL A 130 -3.91 2.01 -8.51
C VAL A 130 -3.58 1.51 -9.93
N LEU A 131 -3.83 0.23 -10.21
CA LEU A 131 -3.66 -0.31 -11.57
C LEU A 131 -4.68 0.30 -12.52
N ASP A 132 -5.93 0.46 -12.09
CA ASP A 132 -6.97 1.10 -12.91
C ASP A 132 -6.66 2.57 -13.21
N GLN A 133 -6.10 3.32 -12.23
CA GLN A 133 -5.63 4.68 -12.46
C GLN A 133 -4.44 4.72 -13.43
N ALA A 134 -3.48 3.80 -13.29
CA ALA A 134 -2.35 3.68 -14.21
C ALA A 134 -2.80 3.32 -15.64
N LEU A 135 -3.77 2.41 -15.78
CA LEU A 135 -4.37 2.04 -17.06
C LEU A 135 -5.16 3.20 -17.67
N ALA A 136 -5.94 3.94 -16.88
CA ALA A 136 -6.66 5.13 -17.32
C ALA A 136 -5.69 6.21 -17.81
N TRP A 137 -4.61 6.46 -17.06
CA TRP A 137 -3.55 7.38 -17.47
C TRP A 137 -2.88 6.93 -18.78
N ARG A 138 -2.53 5.64 -18.90
CA ARG A 138 -1.95 5.05 -20.12
C ARG A 138 -2.86 5.25 -21.33
N ALA A 139 -4.17 5.06 -21.18
CA ALA A 139 -5.13 5.28 -22.26
C ALA A 139 -5.18 6.74 -22.74
N VAL A 140 -5.15 7.69 -21.80
CA VAL A 140 -5.10 9.13 -22.12
C VAL A 140 -3.80 9.48 -22.84
N GLU A 141 -2.67 8.99 -22.35
CA GLU A 141 -1.35 9.28 -22.93
C GLU A 141 -1.18 8.65 -24.32
N ALA A 142 -1.67 7.41 -24.53
CA ALA A 142 -1.71 6.78 -25.83
C ALA A 142 -2.54 7.60 -26.84
N GLY A 143 -3.68 8.16 -26.40
CA GLY A 143 -4.47 9.09 -27.19
C GLY A 143 -3.71 10.37 -27.55
N ARG A 144 -2.93 10.92 -26.61
CA ARG A 144 -2.08 12.10 -26.83
C ARG A 144 -1.00 11.81 -27.87
N MET A 145 -0.33 10.66 -27.76
CA MET A 145 0.72 10.24 -28.70
C MET A 145 0.19 9.98 -30.11
N ARG A 146 -0.99 9.36 -30.24
CA ARG A 146 -1.65 9.19 -31.56
C ARG A 146 -1.91 10.54 -32.21
N LYS A 147 -2.47 11.51 -31.48
CA LYS A 147 -2.69 12.87 -32.00
C LYS A 147 -1.39 13.53 -32.46
N LEU A 148 -0.33 13.44 -31.64
CA LEU A 148 0.98 13.99 -31.99
C LEU A 148 1.53 13.35 -33.27
N ARG A 149 1.41 12.03 -33.42
CA ARG A 149 1.84 11.28 -34.61
C ARG A 149 1.06 11.70 -35.86
N THR A 150 -0.25 11.92 -35.75
CA THR A 150 -1.08 12.46 -36.84
C THR A 150 -0.67 13.88 -37.21
N CYS A 151 -0.42 14.75 -36.22
CA CYS A 151 0.07 16.10 -36.48
C CYS A 151 1.43 16.07 -37.19
N ILE A 152 2.36 15.23 -36.73
CA ILE A 152 3.69 15.06 -37.35
C ILE A 152 3.56 14.52 -38.78
N GLY A 153 2.71 13.52 -39.01
CA GLY A 153 2.47 12.98 -40.35
C GLY A 153 1.80 13.96 -41.31
N ALA A 154 1.10 14.97 -40.79
CA ALA A 154 0.52 16.05 -41.59
C ALA A 154 1.51 17.16 -41.93
N LEU A 155 2.73 17.16 -41.38
CA LEU A 155 3.77 18.09 -41.84
C LEU A 155 4.21 17.70 -43.26
N PRO A 156 4.40 18.68 -44.17
CA PRO A 156 4.87 18.43 -45.52
C PRO A 156 6.25 17.75 -45.51
N ALA A 157 6.43 16.72 -46.35
CA ALA A 157 7.64 15.90 -46.43
C ALA A 157 8.92 16.70 -46.77
N ALA A 158 8.77 17.89 -47.34
CA ALA A 158 9.83 18.86 -47.52
C ALA A 158 9.56 20.06 -46.59
N LEU A 159 10.35 20.17 -45.52
CA LEU A 159 10.48 21.43 -44.81
C LEU A 159 10.99 22.47 -45.81
N PRO A 160 10.28 23.60 -46.03
CA PRO A 160 10.76 24.63 -46.93
C PRO A 160 12.18 25.03 -46.52
N GLN A 161 13.10 25.01 -47.50
CA GLN A 161 14.53 25.28 -47.28
C GLN A 161 14.82 26.77 -47.03
N LEU A 162 13.80 27.59 -46.76
CA LEU A 162 13.96 29.01 -46.51
C LEU A 162 14.57 29.23 -45.11
N PRO A 163 15.78 29.84 -45.01
CA PRO A 163 16.44 30.08 -43.73
C PRO A 163 15.59 30.92 -42.77
N ASP A 164 14.73 31.78 -43.29
CA ASP A 164 13.82 32.60 -42.49
C ASP A 164 12.65 31.79 -41.88
N GLU A 165 12.13 30.81 -42.60
CA GLU A 165 11.01 29.97 -42.14
C GLU A 165 11.45 28.94 -41.09
N ARG A 166 12.67 28.41 -41.19
CA ARG A 166 13.24 27.56 -40.11
C ARG A 166 13.41 28.33 -38.81
N THR A 167 13.81 29.60 -38.91
CA THR A 167 13.99 30.46 -37.74
C THR A 167 12.64 30.80 -37.11
N GLN A 168 11.61 31.07 -37.93
CA GLN A 168 10.24 31.22 -37.47
C GLN A 168 9.68 29.93 -36.86
N ALA A 169 9.82 28.78 -37.50
CA ALA A 169 9.34 27.50 -36.99
C ALA A 169 10.03 27.11 -35.67
N ARG A 170 11.35 27.35 -35.56
CA ARG A 170 12.11 27.15 -34.32
C ARG A 170 11.63 28.08 -33.21
N ASN A 171 11.38 29.35 -33.52
CA ASN A 171 10.82 30.31 -32.57
C ASN A 171 9.38 29.96 -32.17
N MET A 172 8.59 29.41 -33.08
CA MET A 172 7.23 28.94 -32.80
C MET A 172 7.26 27.70 -31.89
N LEU A 173 8.17 26.75 -32.13
CA LEU A 173 8.38 25.59 -31.27
C LEU A 173 8.89 25.97 -29.87
N LEU A 174 9.80 26.93 -29.77
CA LEU A 174 10.25 27.47 -28.48
C LEU A 174 9.09 28.13 -27.73
N LYS A 175 8.27 28.93 -28.41
CA LYS A 175 7.06 29.53 -27.81
C LYS A 175 6.03 28.48 -27.38
N MET A 176 5.84 27.42 -28.17
CA MET A 176 4.96 26.31 -27.78
C MET A 176 5.53 25.57 -26.57
N HIS A 177 6.85 25.35 -26.51
CA HIS A 177 7.50 24.71 -25.37
C HIS A 177 7.39 25.55 -24.09
N GLU A 178 7.59 26.87 -24.18
CA GLU A 178 7.36 27.82 -23.07
C GLU A 178 5.89 27.90 -22.65
N ALA A 179 4.95 27.87 -23.61
CA ALA A 179 3.52 27.84 -23.32
C ALA A 179 3.08 26.53 -22.64
N VAL A 180 3.75 25.42 -22.93
CA VAL A 180 3.52 24.13 -22.28
C VAL A 180 4.18 24.10 -20.88
N ALA A 181 5.41 24.59 -20.75
CA ALA A 181 6.12 24.66 -19.47
C ALA A 181 5.47 25.63 -18.47
N SER A 182 4.90 26.75 -18.94
CA SER A 182 4.13 27.69 -18.12
C SER A 182 2.73 27.18 -17.75
N ARG A 183 2.20 26.17 -18.46
CA ARG A 183 0.95 25.49 -18.11
C ARG A 183 1.11 24.37 -17.09
N ALA A 184 2.35 23.86 -16.94
CA ALA A 184 2.71 22.76 -16.05
C ALA A 184 3.22 23.22 -14.67
N ARG A 185 3.50 24.52 -14.50
CA ARG A 185 3.60 25.18 -13.19
C ARG A 185 2.21 25.65 -12.75
#